data_AF-A0A3Q4HG83-F1
#
_entry.id   AF-A0A3Q4HG83-F1
#
_cell.length_a   1.000
_cell.length_b   1.000
_cell.length_c   1.000
_cell.angle_alpha   90.00
_cell.angle_beta   90.00
_cell.angle_gamma   90.00
#
_symmetry.space_group_name_H-M   'P 1'
#
loop_
_entity.id
_entity.type
_entity.pdbx_description
1 polymer ?
#
loop_
_entity_poly.entity_id
_entity_poly.type
_entity_poly.pdbx_seq_one_letter_code
_entity_poly.pdbx_strand_id
1 'polypeptide(L)'
;LLNLMLIPARCPSSNTVVLCTVLHTLYYTYGCFDSSDTQICAAFDGDEVGYADFKKDQLIWETRIPISFRFPYAYKYAVHFRSIQKVEFKQIMCSFNLEPPDFIIYPRDEVITGEDNTLICFINHFFPPSINIKWTKNDVEVTVEDPFIKTLSNPDGTAYVLSYLNFVPEKGDIYSCTVEHEALDEPQTKFWEVETDELSKGPAVFCGLGLSLGLLGVFIGTYFFLKAGHSGPTG
;
A
#
# COMPACT_ATOMS: atom_id res chain seq x y z
N LEU A 1 26.24 -2.29 -21.91
CA LEU A 1 26.72 -0.89 -21.80
C LEU A 1 25.57 0.01 -22.17
N LEU A 2 24.75 0.41 -21.19
CA LEU A 2 23.54 1.20 -21.45
C LEU A 2 23.89 2.70 -21.40
N ASN A 3 23.40 3.43 -22.40
CA ASN A 3 23.71 4.85 -22.66
C ASN A 3 23.39 5.76 -21.47
N LEU A 4 24.37 6.54 -21.03
CA LEU A 4 24.17 7.71 -20.19
C LEU A 4 23.32 8.74 -20.95
N MET A 5 22.11 9.04 -20.46
CA MET A 5 21.38 10.21 -20.92
C MET A 5 21.74 11.38 -20.01
N LEU A 6 22.47 12.37 -20.53
CA LEU A 6 22.87 13.56 -19.79
C LEU A 6 21.76 14.60 -19.90
N ILE A 7 21.07 14.91 -18.79
CA ILE A 7 20.12 16.02 -18.73
C ILE A 7 20.81 17.23 -18.07
N PRO A 8 21.00 18.35 -18.78
CA PRO A 8 21.61 19.54 -18.18
C PRO A 8 20.63 20.20 -17.21
N ALA A 9 20.99 20.27 -15.92
CA ALA A 9 20.26 21.03 -14.91
C ALA A 9 21.02 22.33 -14.58
N ARG A 10 20.29 23.45 -14.48
CA ARG A 10 20.85 24.77 -14.13
C ARG A 10 20.55 25.08 -12.66
N CYS A 11 21.58 25.28 -11.84
CA CYS A 11 21.39 25.69 -10.45
C CYS A 11 20.94 27.17 -10.37
N PRO A 12 19.92 27.52 -9.55
CA PRO A 12 19.39 28.89 -9.50
C PRO A 12 20.36 29.94 -8.92
N SER A 13 21.37 29.53 -8.16
CA SER A 13 22.26 30.42 -7.40
C SER A 13 23.66 30.59 -7.98
N SER A 14 23.96 30.00 -9.14
CA SER A 14 25.26 30.12 -9.80
C SER A 14 25.15 29.86 -11.31
N ASN A 15 25.93 30.57 -12.12
CA ASN A 15 26.11 30.30 -13.56
C ASN A 15 26.90 29.00 -13.86
N THR A 16 27.09 28.13 -12.87
CA THR A 16 27.73 26.82 -13.02
C THR A 16 26.74 25.79 -13.51
N VAL A 17 27.04 25.15 -14.65
CA VAL A 17 26.33 23.96 -15.12
C VAL A 17 26.90 22.76 -14.36
N VAL A 18 26.07 22.12 -13.52
CA VAL A 18 26.44 20.89 -12.83
C VAL A 18 26.03 19.73 -13.74
N LEU A 19 27.00 18.94 -14.20
CA LEU A 19 26.71 17.65 -14.82
C LEU A 19 26.29 16.67 -13.72
N CYS A 20 24.97 16.55 -13.52
CA CYS A 20 24.41 15.49 -12.69
C CYS A 20 24.42 14.20 -13.51
N THR A 21 25.25 13.24 -13.14
CA THR A 21 25.20 11.90 -13.72
C THR A 21 24.13 11.12 -12.97
N VAL A 22 22.89 11.18 -13.45
CA VAL A 22 21.83 10.31 -12.95
C VAL A 22 21.99 8.97 -13.68
N LEU A 23 22.22 7.90 -12.91
CA LEU A 23 22.30 6.56 -13.47
C LEU A 23 20.86 6.06 -13.66
N HIS A 24 20.41 6.03 -14.91
CA HIS A 24 19.11 5.48 -15.26
C HIS A 24 19.21 3.97 -15.49
N THR A 25 18.29 3.20 -14.93
CA THR A 25 18.26 1.73 -14.99
C THR A 25 17.07 1.26 -15.81
N LEU A 26 17.33 0.66 -16.95
CA LEU A 26 16.33 -0.08 -17.73
C LEU A 26 16.48 -1.57 -17.44
N TYR A 27 15.44 -2.20 -16.91
CA TYR A 27 15.39 -3.64 -16.71
C TYR A 27 14.18 -4.25 -17.40
N TYR A 28 14.35 -5.51 -17.82
CA TYR A 28 13.32 -6.31 -18.45
C TYR A 28 12.95 -7.44 -17.50
N THR A 29 11.69 -7.51 -17.11
CA THR A 29 11.16 -8.61 -16.30
C THR A 29 10.51 -9.63 -17.21
N TYR A 30 10.88 -10.90 -17.01
CA TYR A 30 10.32 -12.05 -17.71
C TYR A 30 9.56 -12.90 -16.70
N GLY A 31 8.25 -13.03 -16.85
CA GLY A 31 7.41 -13.86 -15.98
C GLY A 31 6.77 -15.02 -16.76
N CYS A 32 6.84 -16.25 -16.23
CA CYS A 32 6.08 -17.39 -16.72
C CYS A 32 5.02 -17.74 -15.68
N PHE A 33 3.79 -17.25 -15.84
CA PHE A 33 2.71 -17.56 -14.91
C PHE A 33 1.93 -18.77 -15.41
N ASP A 34 1.55 -19.67 -14.50
CA ASP A 34 0.77 -20.87 -14.82
C ASP A 34 -0.58 -20.55 -15.50
N SER A 35 -1.00 -19.28 -15.48
CA SER A 35 -2.16 -18.74 -16.22
C SER A 35 -1.95 -18.58 -17.75
N SER A 36 -0.87 -19.11 -18.32
CA SER A 36 -0.54 -19.17 -19.77
C SER A 36 -0.10 -17.85 -20.45
N ASP A 37 -0.12 -16.74 -19.71
CA ASP A 37 0.37 -15.45 -20.20
C ASP A 37 1.79 -15.21 -19.69
N THR A 38 2.79 -15.54 -20.52
CA THR A 38 4.13 -14.99 -20.34
C THR A 38 4.01 -13.46 -20.42
N GLN A 39 4.44 -12.70 -19.41
CA GLN A 39 4.50 -11.24 -19.50
C GLN A 39 5.96 -10.82 -19.62
N ILE A 40 6.24 -10.01 -20.63
CA ILE A 40 7.54 -9.34 -20.79
C ILE A 40 7.26 -7.86 -20.55
N CYS A 41 7.74 -7.36 -19.41
CA CYS A 41 7.58 -5.97 -19.00
C CYS A 41 8.94 -5.27 -19.03
N ALA A 42 8.96 -4.03 -19.49
CA ALA A 42 10.12 -3.15 -19.42
C ALA A 42 9.84 -2.06 -18.39
N ALA A 43 10.79 -1.82 -17.50
CA ALA A 43 10.71 -0.75 -16.51
C ALA A 43 11.97 0.14 -16.58
N PHE A 44 11.76 1.45 -16.48
CA PHE A 44 12.79 2.48 -16.47
C PHE A 44 12.75 3.18 -15.11
N ASP A 45 13.85 3.08 -14.35
CA ASP A 45 13.97 3.61 -12.98
C ASP A 45 12.87 3.13 -12.00
N GLY A 46 12.34 1.93 -12.24
CA GLY A 46 11.27 1.35 -11.42
C GLY A 46 9.86 1.59 -11.97
N ASP A 47 9.70 2.53 -12.91
CA ASP A 47 8.43 2.78 -13.57
C ASP A 47 8.27 1.89 -14.80
N GLU A 48 7.19 1.11 -14.86
CA GLU A 48 6.85 0.33 -16.04
C GLU A 48 6.59 1.25 -17.25
N VAL A 49 7.36 1.03 -18.32
CA VAL A 49 7.31 1.82 -19.56
C VAL A 49 6.55 1.11 -20.68
N GLY A 50 6.36 -0.20 -20.56
CA GLY A 50 5.52 -0.97 -21.48
C GLY A 50 5.64 -2.48 -21.29
N TYR A 51 4.68 -3.21 -21.85
CA TYR A 51 4.61 -4.66 -21.79
C TYR A 51 4.18 -5.28 -23.12
N ALA A 52 4.58 -6.53 -23.36
CA ALA A 52 4.13 -7.31 -24.51
C ALA A 52 2.79 -8.00 -24.19
N ASP A 53 1.73 -7.61 -24.89
CA ASP A 53 0.44 -8.30 -24.88
C ASP A 53 0.43 -9.38 -25.97
N PHE A 54 0.69 -10.62 -25.57
CA PHE A 54 0.72 -11.75 -26.50
C PHE A 54 -0.67 -12.25 -26.92
N LYS A 55 -1.76 -11.79 -26.27
CA LYS A 55 -3.13 -12.11 -26.70
C LYS A 55 -3.56 -11.19 -27.84
N LYS A 56 -3.12 -9.94 -27.80
CA LYS A 56 -3.42 -8.92 -28.82
C LYS A 56 -2.31 -8.75 -29.86
N ASP A 57 -1.26 -9.55 -29.77
CA ASP A 57 -0.08 -9.51 -30.64
C ASP A 57 0.59 -8.13 -30.78
N GLN A 58 0.71 -7.40 -29.68
CA GLN A 58 1.22 -6.03 -29.69
C GLN A 58 2.02 -5.66 -28.44
N LEU A 59 2.85 -4.62 -28.56
CA LEU A 59 3.54 -4.03 -27.42
C LEU A 59 2.79 -2.78 -26.97
N ILE A 60 2.30 -2.81 -25.73
CA ILE A 60 1.59 -1.71 -25.11
C ILE A 60 2.63 -0.82 -24.43
N TRP A 61 2.70 0.43 -24.87
CA TRP A 61 3.59 1.43 -24.30
C TRP A 61 2.81 2.36 -23.39
N GLU A 62 3.43 2.77 -22.29
CA GLU A 62 2.94 3.88 -21.50
C GLU A 62 2.93 5.15 -22.37
N THR A 63 1.84 5.92 -22.30
CA THR A 63 1.57 7.02 -23.24
C THR A 63 2.62 8.13 -23.15
N ARG A 64 3.26 8.24 -21.98
CA ARG A 64 4.29 9.22 -21.64
C ARG A 64 5.65 8.95 -22.29
N ILE A 65 5.85 7.77 -22.89
CA ILE A 65 7.12 7.40 -23.51
C ILE A 65 7.20 7.95 -24.94
N PRO A 66 8.19 8.81 -25.26
CA PRO A 66 8.35 9.34 -26.60
C PRO A 66 8.52 8.24 -27.63
N ILE A 67 7.95 8.42 -28.82
CA ILE A 67 7.99 7.43 -29.91
C ILE A 67 9.43 7.06 -30.29
N SER A 68 10.39 7.97 -30.10
CA SER A 68 11.83 7.73 -30.34
C SER A 68 12.43 6.63 -29.45
N PHE A 69 11.84 6.36 -28.28
CA PHE A 69 12.26 5.28 -27.39
C PHE A 69 11.53 3.97 -27.66
N ARG A 70 10.56 3.95 -28.57
CA ARG A 70 9.83 2.73 -28.94
C ARG A 70 10.63 1.95 -29.97
N PHE A 71 11.14 0.79 -29.56
CA PHE A 71 11.91 -0.08 -30.46
C PHE A 71 10.97 -0.87 -31.38
N PRO A 72 11.03 -0.68 -32.71
CA PRO A 72 10.08 -1.29 -33.64
C PRO A 72 10.16 -2.83 -33.71
N TYR A 73 11.27 -3.42 -33.26
CA TYR A 73 11.48 -4.87 -33.24
C TYR A 73 11.24 -5.50 -31.86
N ALA A 74 10.91 -4.72 -30.83
CA ALA A 74 10.77 -5.22 -29.45
C ALA A 74 9.78 -6.39 -29.32
N TYR A 75 8.65 -6.33 -30.03
CA TYR A 75 7.67 -7.42 -30.00
C TYR A 75 8.21 -8.73 -30.60
N LYS A 76 8.99 -8.66 -31.69
CA LYS A 76 9.62 -9.87 -32.28
C LYS A 76 10.62 -10.51 -31.31
N TYR A 77 11.40 -9.69 -30.59
CA TYR A 77 12.27 -10.18 -29.54
C TYR A 77 11.48 -10.81 -28.40
N ALA A 78 10.37 -10.19 -27.98
CA ALA A 78 9.49 -10.73 -26.95
C ALA A 78 8.96 -12.13 -27.31
N VAL A 79 8.50 -12.32 -28.55
CA VAL A 79 8.07 -13.63 -29.07
C VAL A 79 9.22 -14.63 -29.13
N HIS A 80 10.41 -14.20 -29.54
CA HIS A 80 11.60 -15.06 -29.60
C HIS A 80 12.00 -15.55 -28.19
N PHE A 81 12.09 -14.66 -27.21
CA PHE A 81 12.38 -15.02 -25.82
C PHE A 81 11.30 -15.91 -25.20
N ARG A 82 10.01 -15.64 -25.48
CA ARG A 82 8.90 -16.52 -25.08
C ARG A 82 9.03 -17.94 -25.63
N SER A 83 9.53 -18.09 -26.87
CA SER A 83 9.72 -19.40 -27.50
C SER A 83 10.88 -20.21 -26.89
N ILE A 84 11.92 -19.52 -26.41
CA ILE A 84 13.09 -20.14 -25.76
C ILE A 84 12.75 -20.56 -24.31
N GLN A 85 11.94 -19.78 -23.60
CA GLN A 85 11.61 -20.04 -22.18
C GLN A 85 10.66 -21.22 -21.91
N LYS A 86 9.98 -21.80 -22.92
CA LYS A 86 9.03 -22.92 -22.68
C LYS A 86 9.66 -24.25 -22.26
N VAL A 87 10.95 -24.47 -22.52
CA VAL A 87 11.58 -25.81 -22.33
C VAL A 87 12.50 -25.86 -21.10
N GLU A 88 13.23 -24.79 -20.78
CA GLU A 88 14.21 -24.78 -19.67
C GLU A 88 13.72 -24.07 -18.40
N PHE A 89 12.68 -23.23 -18.50
CA PHE A 89 12.34 -22.28 -17.44
C PHE A 89 11.33 -22.79 -16.41
N LYS A 90 10.52 -23.81 -16.71
CA LYS A 90 9.58 -24.40 -15.73
C LYS A 90 10.34 -24.98 -14.52
N GLN A 91 11.53 -25.53 -14.76
CA GLN A 91 12.38 -26.12 -13.71
C GLN A 91 13.18 -25.06 -12.93
N ILE A 92 13.42 -23.87 -13.51
CA ILE A 92 14.11 -22.74 -12.87
C ILE A 92 13.12 -21.84 -12.10
N MET A 93 11.90 -21.63 -12.60
CA MET A 93 10.87 -20.87 -11.87
C MET A 93 10.39 -21.61 -10.63
N CYS A 94 10.28 -22.95 -10.68
CA CYS A 94 10.07 -23.77 -9.48
C CYS A 94 11.27 -23.78 -8.51
N SER A 95 12.39 -23.11 -8.82
CA SER A 95 13.52 -22.90 -7.92
C SER A 95 13.55 -21.51 -7.27
N PHE A 96 12.64 -20.60 -7.60
CA PHE A 96 12.47 -19.38 -6.81
C PHE A 96 11.69 -19.71 -5.54
N ASN A 97 12.17 -19.21 -4.40
CA ASN A 97 11.45 -19.34 -3.14
C ASN A 97 10.13 -18.57 -3.25
N LEU A 98 9.06 -19.18 -2.75
CA LEU A 98 7.78 -18.50 -2.52
C LEU A 98 8.02 -17.38 -1.51
N GLU A 99 7.65 -16.15 -1.88
CA GLU A 99 7.77 -14.97 -1.03
C GLU A 99 6.35 -14.50 -0.68
N PRO A 100 5.96 -14.53 0.61
CA PRO A 100 4.64 -14.11 1.04
C PRO A 100 4.48 -12.58 0.98
N PRO A 101 3.31 -12.08 0.59
CA PRO A 101 3.05 -10.64 0.56
C PRO A 101 3.04 -10.01 1.96
N ASP A 102 3.57 -8.81 2.06
CA ASP A 102 3.18 -7.85 3.09
C ASP A 102 2.34 -6.74 2.45
N PHE A 103 1.39 -6.20 3.21
CA PHE A 103 0.45 -5.23 2.67
C PHE A 103 -0.07 -4.25 3.69
N ILE A 104 -0.53 -3.08 3.25
CA ILE A 104 -1.12 -2.07 4.14
C ILE A 104 -2.35 -1.47 3.48
N ILE A 105 -3.28 -0.99 4.31
CA ILE A 105 -4.46 -0.25 3.88
C ILE A 105 -4.34 1.18 4.34
N TYR A 106 -4.50 2.13 3.42
CA TYR A 106 -4.50 3.55 3.74
C TYR A 106 -5.41 4.34 2.79
N PRO A 107 -6.01 5.44 3.23
CA PRO A 107 -6.78 6.32 2.36
C PRO A 107 -5.84 7.15 1.48
N ARG A 108 -6.32 7.53 0.29
CA ARG A 108 -5.58 8.42 -0.62
C ARG A 108 -5.47 9.82 -0.03
N ASP A 109 -6.58 10.34 0.47
CA ASP A 109 -6.72 11.70 0.98
C ASP A 109 -7.16 11.68 2.46
N GLU A 110 -7.16 12.83 3.12
CA GLU A 110 -7.69 12.95 4.49
C GLU A 110 -9.14 12.45 4.58
N VAL A 111 -9.48 11.76 5.66
CA VAL A 111 -10.79 11.12 5.80
C VAL A 111 -11.80 12.15 6.30
N ILE A 112 -12.70 12.58 5.40
CA ILE A 112 -13.80 13.49 5.72
C ILE A 112 -15.12 12.74 5.53
N THR A 113 -15.93 12.67 6.58
CA THR A 113 -17.22 11.97 6.54
C THR A 113 -18.13 12.58 5.48
N GLY A 114 -18.65 11.75 4.57
CA GLY A 114 -19.55 12.19 3.49
C GLY A 114 -18.87 12.76 2.25
N GLU A 115 -17.53 12.85 2.20
CA GLU A 115 -16.78 13.23 1.00
C GLU A 115 -16.16 11.99 0.32
N ASP A 116 -16.17 11.94 -1.01
CA ASP A 116 -15.59 10.82 -1.76
C ASP A 116 -14.09 10.66 -1.47
N ASN A 117 -13.64 9.43 -1.25
CA ASN A 117 -12.23 9.09 -1.07
C ASN A 117 -11.93 7.71 -1.69
N THR A 118 -10.67 7.31 -1.70
CA THR A 118 -10.21 6.01 -2.19
C THR A 118 -9.34 5.32 -1.15
N LEU A 119 -9.70 4.12 -0.71
CA LEU A 119 -8.80 3.22 0.02
C LEU A 119 -7.85 2.52 -0.93
N ILE A 120 -6.61 2.38 -0.50
CA ILE A 120 -5.54 1.73 -1.25
C ILE A 120 -5.04 0.55 -0.41
N CYS A 121 -5.09 -0.65 -0.97
CA CYS A 121 -4.41 -1.83 -0.45
C CYS A 121 -3.11 -1.99 -1.25
N PHE A 122 -2.00 -1.55 -0.66
CA PHE A 122 -0.67 -1.70 -1.23
C PHE A 122 -0.07 -3.01 -0.75
N ILE A 123 0.18 -3.94 -1.67
CA ILE A 123 0.69 -5.28 -1.40
C ILE A 123 2.05 -5.40 -2.09
N ASN A 124 3.08 -5.85 -1.38
CA ASN A 124 4.47 -5.76 -1.83
C ASN A 124 5.28 -7.01 -1.42
N HIS A 125 6.45 -7.16 -2.03
CA HIS A 125 7.45 -8.19 -1.76
C HIS A 125 6.94 -9.63 -1.88
N PHE A 126 6.07 -9.90 -2.87
CA PHE A 126 5.51 -11.24 -3.07
C PHE A 126 5.98 -11.91 -4.37
N PHE A 127 6.04 -13.23 -4.34
CA PHE A 127 6.34 -14.06 -5.51
C PHE A 127 5.71 -15.45 -5.37
N PRO A 128 5.03 -15.99 -6.40
CA PRO A 128 4.86 -15.45 -7.75
C PRO A 128 3.89 -14.25 -7.81
N PRO A 129 3.87 -13.44 -8.88
CA PRO A 129 3.00 -12.26 -8.99
C PRO A 129 1.53 -12.58 -9.30
N SER A 130 1.12 -13.84 -9.14
CA SER A 130 -0.28 -14.24 -9.20
C SER A 130 -0.89 -14.08 -7.80
N ILE A 131 -1.93 -13.26 -7.69
CA ILE A 131 -2.55 -12.90 -6.41
C ILE A 131 -4.04 -12.65 -6.60
N ASN A 132 -4.85 -13.01 -5.60
CA ASN A 132 -6.28 -12.69 -5.56
C ASN A 132 -6.54 -11.69 -4.43
N ILE A 133 -7.36 -10.68 -4.68
CA ILE A 133 -7.62 -9.58 -3.76
C ILE A 133 -9.12 -9.35 -3.68
N LYS A 134 -9.64 -9.31 -2.46
CA LYS A 134 -11.06 -9.11 -2.18
C LYS A 134 -11.25 -7.96 -1.19
N TRP A 135 -12.28 -7.15 -1.42
CA TRP A 135 -12.70 -6.09 -0.52
C TRP A 135 -14.02 -6.41 0.16
N THR A 136 -14.15 -6.03 1.43
CA THR A 136 -15.44 -6.02 2.13
C THR A 136 -15.68 -4.68 2.81
N LYS A 137 -16.95 -4.30 2.93
CA LYS A 137 -17.46 -3.23 3.80
C LYS A 137 -18.41 -3.87 4.80
N ASN A 138 -18.13 -3.76 6.10
CA ASN A 138 -18.94 -4.32 7.18
C ASN A 138 -19.28 -5.81 6.94
N ASP A 139 -18.24 -6.61 6.64
CA ASP A 139 -18.30 -8.04 6.31
C ASP A 139 -19.07 -8.41 5.02
N VAL A 140 -19.61 -7.43 4.30
CA VAL A 140 -20.27 -7.64 3.01
C VAL A 140 -19.26 -7.40 1.90
N GLU A 141 -19.11 -8.37 1.01
CA GLU A 141 -18.28 -8.25 -0.18
C GLU A 141 -18.77 -7.09 -1.05
N VAL A 142 -17.86 -6.16 -1.34
CA VAL A 142 -18.13 -5.03 -2.22
C VAL A 142 -17.48 -5.31 -3.56
N THR A 143 -18.30 -5.32 -4.61
CA THR A 143 -17.79 -5.39 -5.98
C THR A 143 -17.28 -4.01 -6.35
N VAL A 144 -15.99 -3.91 -6.63
CA VAL A 144 -15.38 -2.67 -7.11
C VAL A 144 -15.90 -2.43 -8.52
N GLU A 145 -16.52 -1.28 -8.78
CA GLU A 145 -17.02 -0.98 -10.14
C GLU A 145 -15.87 -0.67 -11.13
N ASP A 146 -14.68 -0.31 -10.63
CA ASP A 146 -13.46 -0.04 -11.41
C ASP A 146 -12.15 -0.49 -10.69
N PRO A 147 -11.91 -1.81 -10.49
CA PRO A 147 -10.68 -2.28 -9.87
C PRO A 147 -9.50 -2.10 -10.83
N PHE A 148 -8.74 -1.02 -10.68
CA PHE A 148 -7.46 -0.86 -11.35
C PHE A 148 -6.38 -1.61 -10.55
N ILE A 149 -6.16 -2.88 -10.88
CA ILE A 149 -5.08 -3.67 -10.32
C ILE A 149 -3.85 -3.49 -11.20
N LYS A 150 -2.81 -2.85 -10.68
CA LYS A 150 -1.53 -2.72 -11.39
C LYS A 150 -0.46 -3.52 -10.67
N THR A 151 -0.02 -4.61 -11.30
CA THR A 151 1.11 -5.41 -10.81
C THR A 151 2.39 -4.91 -11.43
N LEU A 152 3.39 -4.67 -10.59
CA LEU A 152 4.69 -4.11 -10.94
C LEU A 152 5.79 -4.99 -10.34
N SER A 153 6.99 -4.92 -10.91
CA SER A 153 8.13 -5.73 -10.47
C SER A 153 9.14 -4.87 -9.72
N ASN A 154 9.48 -5.33 -8.51
CA ASN A 154 10.56 -4.77 -7.71
C ASN A 154 11.93 -5.13 -8.32
N PRO A 155 13.00 -4.36 -8.00
CA PRO A 155 14.36 -4.65 -8.46
C PRO A 155 14.91 -6.00 -7.96
N ASP A 156 14.39 -6.51 -6.85
CA ASP A 156 14.76 -7.81 -6.26
C ASP A 156 14.08 -9.01 -6.94
N GLY A 157 13.18 -8.77 -7.90
CA GLY A 157 12.43 -9.79 -8.63
C GLY A 157 11.09 -10.17 -8.01
N THR A 158 10.76 -9.65 -6.82
CA THR A 158 9.41 -9.76 -6.25
C THR A 158 8.44 -8.80 -6.96
N ALA A 159 7.16 -8.95 -6.69
CA ALA A 159 6.14 -8.06 -7.23
C ALA A 159 5.48 -7.22 -6.14
N TYR A 160 4.87 -6.13 -6.60
CA TYR A 160 3.93 -5.34 -5.83
C TYR A 160 2.69 -5.03 -6.64
N VAL A 161 1.59 -4.79 -5.95
CA VAL A 161 0.30 -4.48 -6.55
C VAL A 161 -0.45 -3.45 -5.72
N LEU A 162 -1.16 -2.56 -6.40
CA LEU A 162 -2.05 -1.57 -5.81
C LEU A 162 -3.48 -1.95 -6.16
N SER A 163 -4.32 -2.14 -5.14
CA SER A 163 -5.77 -2.33 -5.29
C SER A 163 -6.50 -1.13 -4.69
N TYR A 164 -7.50 -0.62 -5.41
CA TYR A 164 -8.21 0.62 -5.07
C TYR A 164 -9.68 0.33 -4.79
N LEU A 165 -10.22 0.95 -3.74
CA LEU A 165 -11.64 0.92 -3.40
C LEU A 165 -12.15 2.35 -3.21
N ASN A 166 -13.01 2.82 -4.12
CA ASN A 166 -13.71 4.09 -3.92
C ASN A 166 -14.78 3.92 -2.84
N PHE A 167 -14.85 4.87 -1.92
CA PHE A 167 -15.79 4.83 -0.82
C PHE A 167 -16.15 6.24 -0.36
N VAL A 168 -17.30 6.36 0.30
CA VAL A 168 -17.69 7.55 1.06
C VAL A 168 -17.54 7.18 2.53
N PRO A 169 -16.63 7.81 3.30
CA PRO A 169 -16.42 7.48 4.69
C PRO A 169 -17.68 7.76 5.52
N GLU A 170 -18.15 6.75 6.24
CA GLU A 170 -19.17 6.89 7.29
C GLU A 170 -18.59 6.39 8.62
N LYS A 171 -18.86 7.11 9.71
CA LYS A 171 -18.33 6.75 11.03
C LYS A 171 -18.76 5.34 11.44
N GLY A 172 -17.81 4.51 11.86
CA GLY A 172 -18.06 3.12 12.26
C GLY A 172 -18.08 2.13 11.10
N ASP A 173 -17.87 2.57 9.86
CA ASP A 173 -17.61 1.65 8.77
C ASP A 173 -16.26 0.94 8.95
N ILE A 174 -16.27 -0.37 8.70
CA ILE A 174 -15.08 -1.22 8.70
C ILE A 174 -14.90 -1.76 7.28
N TYR A 175 -13.74 -1.45 6.69
CA TYR A 175 -13.32 -1.97 5.41
C TYR A 175 -12.25 -3.03 5.62
N SER A 176 -12.18 -4.03 4.73
CA SER A 176 -11.11 -5.02 4.77
C SER A 176 -10.58 -5.36 3.39
N CYS A 177 -9.28 -5.62 3.31
CA CYS A 177 -8.59 -6.16 2.14
C CYS A 177 -8.12 -7.56 2.49
N THR A 178 -8.69 -8.57 1.83
CA THR A 178 -8.28 -9.97 1.91
C THR A 178 -7.39 -10.30 0.72
N VAL A 179 -6.24 -10.91 1.02
CA VAL A 179 -5.21 -11.29 0.06
C VAL A 179 -5.05 -12.81 0.09
N GLU A 180 -5.19 -13.44 -1.08
CA GLU A 180 -4.88 -14.86 -1.28
C GLU A 180 -3.68 -14.97 -2.21
N HIS A 181 -2.68 -15.74 -1.78
CA HIS A 181 -1.42 -15.91 -2.48
C HIS A 181 -0.85 -17.30 -2.18
N GLU A 182 -0.15 -17.91 -3.15
CA GLU A 182 0.36 -19.29 -3.04
C GLU A 182 1.42 -19.46 -1.93
N ALA A 183 2.13 -18.38 -1.57
CA ALA A 183 3.09 -18.38 -0.48
C ALA A 183 2.45 -18.23 0.91
N LEU A 184 1.13 -18.07 1.00
CA LEU A 184 0.38 -18.01 2.25
C LEU A 184 -0.33 -19.35 2.52
N ASP A 185 -0.22 -19.85 3.75
CA ASP A 185 -0.96 -21.05 4.18
C ASP A 185 -2.48 -20.81 4.21
N GLU A 186 -2.90 -19.58 4.51
CA GLU A 186 -4.30 -19.14 4.54
C GLU A 186 -4.43 -17.68 4.04
N PRO A 187 -5.61 -17.30 3.50
CA PRO A 187 -5.87 -15.91 3.14
C PRO A 187 -5.64 -14.94 4.31
N GLN A 188 -4.88 -13.88 4.07
CA GLN A 188 -4.64 -12.86 5.08
C GLN A 188 -5.58 -11.68 4.87
N THR A 189 -6.13 -11.14 5.96
CA THR A 189 -7.03 -9.97 5.91
C THR A 189 -6.50 -8.86 6.79
N LYS A 190 -6.41 -7.64 6.25
CA LYS A 190 -6.17 -6.42 7.03
C LYS A 190 -7.45 -5.59 7.05
N PHE A 191 -7.69 -4.93 8.18
CA PHE A 191 -8.87 -4.10 8.41
C PHE A 191 -8.49 -2.63 8.48
N TRP A 192 -9.42 -1.78 8.08
CA TRP A 192 -9.31 -0.33 8.17
C TRP A 192 -10.67 0.21 8.63
N GLU A 193 -10.67 0.97 9.72
CA GLU A 193 -11.89 1.52 10.32
C GLU A 193 -11.89 3.03 10.18
N VAL A 194 -13.05 3.60 9.85
CA VAL A 194 -13.23 5.05 9.88
C VAL A 194 -13.24 5.48 11.35
N GLU A 195 -12.20 6.21 11.76
CA GLU A 195 -12.04 6.66 13.15
C GLU A 195 -13.34 7.25 13.70
N THR A 196 -13.89 6.58 14.70
CA THR A 196 -14.92 7.15 15.54
C THR A 196 -14.23 8.09 16.52
N ASP A 197 -14.67 9.35 16.60
CA ASP A 197 -14.38 10.23 17.74
C ASP A 197 -15.02 9.65 19.01
N GLU A 198 -14.55 8.49 19.49
CA GLU A 198 -14.75 8.06 20.86
C GLU A 198 -13.82 8.95 21.68
N LEU A 199 -14.28 10.19 21.93
CA LEU A 199 -13.69 11.11 22.88
C LEU A 199 -13.26 10.29 24.09
N SER A 200 -11.96 10.13 24.31
CA SER A 200 -11.40 9.34 25.40
C SER A 200 -12.14 9.71 26.69
N LYS A 201 -13.09 8.88 27.11
CA LYS A 201 -13.92 9.14 28.30
C LYS A 201 -13.10 8.95 29.59
N GLY A 202 -11.89 8.40 29.47
CA GLY A 202 -10.98 8.14 30.59
C GLY A 202 -10.73 9.39 31.44
N PRO A 203 -10.09 10.45 30.92
CA PRO A 203 -9.74 11.63 31.71
C PRO A 203 -10.95 12.31 32.37
N ALA A 204 -12.09 12.42 31.67
CA ALA A 204 -13.30 13.04 32.20
C ALA A 204 -13.91 12.23 33.37
N VAL A 205 -13.95 10.91 33.25
CA VAL A 205 -14.45 10.01 34.30
C VAL A 205 -13.54 10.02 35.53
N PHE A 206 -12.22 10.01 35.34
CA PHE A 206 -11.24 10.10 36.44
C PHE A 206 -11.34 11.45 37.18
N CYS A 207 -11.49 12.57 36.46
CA CYS A 207 -11.70 13.89 37.06
C CYS A 207 -13.01 13.94 37.88
N GLY A 208 -14.12 13.42 37.34
CA GLY A 208 -15.41 13.42 38.03
C GLY A 208 -15.42 12.60 39.33
N LEU A 209 -14.82 11.41 39.31
CA LEU A 209 -14.68 10.56 40.50
C LEU A 209 -13.71 11.16 41.53
N GLY A 210 -12.61 11.76 41.08
CA GLY A 210 -11.65 12.43 41.97
C GLY A 210 -12.26 13.64 42.68
N LEU A 211 -13.00 14.49 41.95
CA LEU A 211 -13.65 15.67 42.51
C LEU A 211 -14.75 15.30 43.52
N SER A 212 -15.57 14.31 43.22
CA SER A 212 -16.63 13.85 44.12
C SER A 212 -16.08 13.28 45.43
N LEU A 213 -15.08 12.40 45.36
CA LEU A 213 -14.41 11.86 46.55
C LEU A 213 -13.66 12.94 47.35
N GLY A 214 -13.01 13.88 46.68
CA GLY A 214 -12.33 15.00 47.31
C GLY A 214 -13.28 15.90 48.11
N LEU A 215 -14.44 16.26 47.53
CA LEU A 215 -15.46 17.06 48.21
C LEU A 215 -16.02 16.34 49.44
N LEU A 216 -16.34 15.04 49.32
CA LEU A 216 -16.77 14.21 50.46
C LEU A 216 -15.73 14.20 51.58
N GLY A 217 -14.45 14.07 51.25
CA GLY A 217 -13.35 14.13 52.21
C GLY A 217 -13.28 15.48 52.95
N VAL A 218 -13.47 16.60 52.24
CA VAL A 218 -13.50 17.93 52.84
C VAL A 218 -14.68 18.07 53.80
N PHE A 219 -15.89 17.70 53.39
CA PHE A 219 -17.08 17.78 54.24
C PHE A 219 -16.93 16.96 55.52
N ILE A 220 -16.46 15.72 55.41
CA ILE A 220 -16.23 14.83 56.55
C ILE A 220 -15.13 15.41 57.46
N GLY A 221 -14.03 15.88 56.88
CA GLY A 221 -12.93 16.49 57.62
C GLY A 221 -13.35 17.73 58.41
N THR A 222 -14.06 18.67 57.76
CA THR A 222 -14.56 19.90 58.42
C THR A 222 -15.51 19.56 59.57
N TYR A 223 -16.38 18.56 59.41
CA TYR A 223 -17.27 18.11 60.49
C TYR A 223 -16.49 17.59 61.71
N PHE A 224 -15.47 16.76 61.51
CA PHE A 224 -14.64 16.26 62.60
C PHE A 224 -13.82 17.38 63.27
N PHE A 225 -13.27 18.33 62.51
CA PHE A 225 -12.54 19.48 63.06
C PHE A 225 -13.43 20.37 63.94
N LEU A 226 -14.65 20.69 63.48
CA LEU A 226 -15.61 21.49 64.26
C LEU A 226 -16.06 20.76 65.53
N LYS A 227 -16.23 19.44 65.47
CA LYS A 227 -16.59 18.61 66.62
C LYS A 227 -15.45 18.52 67.64
N ALA A 228 -14.19 18.39 67.19
CA ALA A 228 -13.01 18.35 68.06
C ALA A 228 -12.75 19.69 68.77
N GLY A 229 -13.04 20.82 68.12
CA GLY A 229 -12.90 22.16 68.71
C GLY A 229 -13.91 22.48 69.83
N HIS A 230 -15.06 21.81 69.87
CA HIS A 230 -16.07 21.99 70.92
C HIS A 230 -15.88 21.07 72.14
N SER A 231 -14.86 20.20 72.13
CA SER A 231 -14.56 19.23 73.19
C SER A 231 -13.24 19.50 73.93
N GLY A 232 -12.82 20.78 74.03
CA GLY A 232 -11.70 21.18 74.89
C GLY A 232 -12.07 21.10 76.39
N PRO A 233 -11.13 20.76 77.30
CA PRO A 233 -11.46 20.44 78.69
C PRO A 233 -11.91 21.69 79.46
N THR A 234 -13.09 21.61 80.08
CA THR A 234 -13.42 22.45 81.24
C THR A 234 -12.63 21.93 82.43
N GLY A 235 -11.48 22.54 82.71
CA GLY A 235 -10.66 22.32 83.90
C GLY A 235 -10.27 23.65 84.50
#